data_AF-A0A820MFE8-F1
#
_entry.id   AF-A0A820MFE8-F1
#
_cell.length_a   1.000
_cell.length_b   1.000
_cell.length_c   1.000
_cell.angle_alpha   90.00
_cell.angle_beta   90.00
_cell.angle_gamma   90.00
#
_symmetry.space_group_name_H-M   'P 1'
#
loop_
_entity.id
_entity.type
_entity.pdbx_description
1 polymer ?
#
loop_
_entity_poly.entity_id
_entity_poly.type
_entity_poly.pdbx_seq_one_letter_code
_entity_poly.pdbx_strand_id
1 'polypeptide(L)'
;MYGSLGGRKRLCEQDILYASKQKLPVVTFENLFKKIDECHTAVGHLGRDKTWHKISHRYSFIPIKTIIIFIGLCDQCVSRKVFPKPVVWKPIISVGFMTRMQIVLVDMRSVEYNGFKWIFHAKDHFSKYSWLDPLPSKEAINVAETLKSIFYQFGPPRILQSDNGREFVAKVILDLTKSWPGLLIINERPRHPQSQGLVERGNAVVQQLLGKWLDTNVTNDWPSELGPIMFSINTSVARTINPTPFEVVFRQQPRTDDYTWKCIVAHLTEDPLIDPPTNNSNEEPM
;
A
#
# COMPACT_ATOMS: atom_id res chain seq x y z
N MET A 1 -48.49 32.91 56.88
CA MET A 1 -47.52 33.10 55.78
C MET A 1 -47.15 31.74 55.23
N TYR A 2 -47.83 31.29 54.17
CA TYR A 2 -47.48 30.04 53.49
C TYR A 2 -46.42 30.34 52.42
N GLY A 3 -45.29 29.64 52.52
CA GLY A 3 -44.11 29.85 51.70
C GLY A 3 -44.37 29.59 50.21
N SER A 4 -43.85 30.51 49.40
CA SER A 4 -43.82 30.45 47.94
C SER A 4 -43.15 29.15 47.45
N LEU A 5 -43.91 28.34 46.71
CA LEU A 5 -43.38 27.26 45.89
C LEU A 5 -42.63 27.87 44.70
N GLY A 6 -41.29 27.79 44.75
CA GLY A 6 -40.41 28.17 43.65
C GLY A 6 -40.77 27.42 42.37
N GLY A 7 -41.32 28.16 41.41
CA GLY A 7 -41.78 27.62 40.13
C GLY A 7 -40.64 26.98 39.33
N ARG A 8 -40.82 25.71 38.95
CA ARG A 8 -40.05 25.13 37.84
C ARG A 8 -40.36 25.95 36.59
N LYS A 9 -39.34 26.61 36.02
CA LYS A 9 -39.46 27.35 34.75
C LYS A 9 -40.11 26.46 33.70
N ARG A 10 -41.21 26.92 33.10
CA ARG A 10 -41.87 26.22 31.99
C ARG A 10 -40.87 26.15 30.83
N LEU A 11 -40.58 24.94 30.35
CA LEU A 11 -39.76 24.69 29.14
C LEU A 11 -40.62 24.66 27.86
N CYS A 12 -41.83 25.21 27.95
CA CYS A 12 -42.81 25.27 26.88
C CYS A 12 -43.24 26.72 26.71
N GLU A 13 -43.04 27.27 25.53
CA GLU A 13 -43.49 28.60 25.13
C GLU A 13 -44.19 28.46 23.78
N GLN A 14 -45.44 28.95 23.69
CA GLN A 14 -46.27 28.86 22.47
C GLN A 14 -46.35 27.44 21.87
N ASP A 15 -46.56 26.43 22.73
CA ASP A 15 -46.62 25.00 22.38
C ASP A 15 -45.32 24.39 21.80
N ILE A 16 -44.19 25.08 21.92
CA ILE A 16 -42.87 24.60 21.52
C ILE A 16 -42.09 24.13 22.75
N LEU A 17 -41.63 22.88 22.73
CA LEU A 17 -40.78 22.30 23.76
C LEU A 17 -39.32 22.70 23.57
N TYR A 18 -38.61 23.02 24.64
CA TYR A 18 -37.19 23.38 24.61
C TYR A 18 -36.33 22.41 25.43
N ALA A 19 -35.13 22.12 24.95
CA ALA A 19 -34.17 21.32 25.69
C ALA A 19 -33.59 22.11 26.87
N SER A 20 -33.68 21.55 28.08
CA SER A 20 -33.32 22.22 29.35
C SER A 20 -31.88 22.76 29.41
N LYS A 21 -30.94 22.13 28.71
CA LYS A 21 -29.52 22.52 28.70
C LYS A 21 -29.13 23.44 27.53
N GLN A 22 -29.82 23.35 26.40
CA GLN A 22 -29.39 23.96 25.14
C GLN A 22 -30.25 25.16 24.73
N LYS A 23 -31.42 25.36 25.36
CA LYS A 23 -32.44 26.37 24.98
C LYS A 23 -32.81 26.35 23.49
N LEU A 24 -32.53 25.25 22.79
CA LEU A 24 -32.96 25.06 21.41
C LEU A 24 -34.32 24.35 21.40
N PRO A 25 -35.18 24.67 20.43
CA PRO A 25 -36.47 24.02 20.26
C PRO A 25 -36.28 22.54 19.90
N VAL A 26 -37.14 21.71 20.47
CA VAL A 26 -37.31 20.30 20.11
C VAL A 26 -38.28 20.22 18.95
N VAL A 27 -37.90 19.49 17.92
CA VAL A 27 -38.73 19.34 16.71
C VAL A 27 -39.70 18.18 16.88
N THR A 28 -40.98 18.40 16.59
CA THR A 28 -41.98 17.34 16.57
C THR A 28 -41.75 16.38 15.41
N PHE A 29 -42.24 15.16 15.55
CA PHE A 29 -42.08 14.16 14.49
C PHE A 29 -42.70 14.62 13.16
N GLU A 30 -43.85 15.30 13.18
CA GLU A 30 -44.50 15.77 11.93
C GLU A 30 -43.65 16.81 11.18
N ASN A 31 -42.88 17.63 11.91
CA ASN A 31 -42.08 18.70 11.34
C ASN A 31 -40.62 18.31 11.07
N LEU A 32 -40.20 17.12 11.49
CA LEU A 32 -38.81 16.67 11.45
C LEU A 32 -38.22 16.75 10.03
N PHE A 33 -38.90 16.16 9.06
CA PHE A 33 -38.46 16.15 7.66
C PHE A 33 -38.38 17.56 7.07
N LYS A 34 -39.40 18.38 7.33
CA LYS A 34 -39.44 19.77 6.87
C LYS A 34 -38.28 20.60 7.42
N LYS A 35 -37.92 20.43 8.70
CA LYS A 35 -36.81 21.16 9.33
C LYS A 35 -35.44 20.69 8.85
N ILE A 36 -35.30 19.41 8.52
CA ILE A 36 -34.08 18.91 7.88
C ILE A 36 -33.97 19.45 6.45
N ASP A 37 -35.07 19.47 5.69
CA ASP A 37 -35.12 20.01 4.33
C ASP A 37 -34.76 21.50 4.27
N GLU A 38 -35.35 22.33 5.13
CA GLU A 38 -35.03 23.76 5.25
C GLU A 38 -33.53 23.97 5.51
N CYS A 39 -32.94 23.18 6.43
CA CYS A 39 -31.52 23.27 6.74
C CYS A 39 -30.62 22.78 5.59
N HIS A 40 -31.00 21.67 4.96
CA HIS A 40 -30.28 21.05 3.85
C HIS A 40 -30.25 21.95 2.61
N THR A 41 -31.39 22.53 2.26
CA THR A 41 -31.55 23.51 1.17
C THR A 41 -30.79 24.79 1.50
N ALA A 42 -30.86 25.28 2.74
CA ALA A 42 -30.15 26.50 3.16
C ALA A 42 -28.62 26.34 3.26
N VAL A 43 -28.07 25.13 3.12
CA VAL A 43 -26.64 24.90 2.92
C VAL A 43 -26.31 24.52 1.47
N GLY A 44 -27.26 24.62 0.53
CA GLY A 44 -27.03 24.32 -0.87
C GLY A 44 -26.71 22.85 -1.13
N HIS A 45 -27.36 21.92 -0.41
CA HIS A 45 -27.18 20.48 -0.58
C HIS A 45 -25.74 19.95 -0.35
N LEU A 46 -24.90 20.66 0.43
CA LEU A 46 -23.48 20.35 0.68
C LEU A 46 -23.20 19.10 1.58
N GLY A 47 -24.11 18.13 1.60
CA GLY A 47 -23.92 16.84 2.27
C GLY A 47 -24.13 16.85 3.79
N ARG A 48 -23.80 15.71 4.42
CA ARG A 48 -24.12 15.39 5.83
C ARG A 48 -23.60 16.43 6.81
N ASP A 49 -22.30 16.73 6.75
CA ASP A 49 -21.64 17.50 7.82
C ASP A 49 -22.09 18.95 7.85
N LYS A 50 -22.28 19.56 6.66
CA LYS A 50 -22.78 20.92 6.54
C LYS A 50 -24.24 21.02 6.98
N THR A 51 -25.06 20.02 6.61
CA THR A 51 -26.48 19.96 7.02
C THR A 51 -26.61 19.75 8.52
N TRP A 52 -25.81 18.84 9.10
CA TRP A 52 -25.81 18.58 10.54
C TRP A 52 -25.37 19.81 11.35
N HIS A 53 -24.30 20.48 10.92
CA HIS A 53 -23.82 21.69 11.60
C HIS A 53 -24.91 22.78 11.65
N LYS A 54 -25.65 22.99 10.55
CA LYS A 54 -26.79 23.92 10.51
C LYS A 54 -27.90 23.53 11.49
N ILE A 55 -28.22 22.23 11.56
CA ILE A 55 -29.26 21.67 12.43
C ILE A 55 -28.89 21.78 13.90
N SER A 56 -27.65 21.45 14.26
CA SER A 56 -27.18 21.45 15.67
C SER A 56 -27.20 22.84 16.32
N HIS A 57 -27.18 23.91 15.51
CA HIS A 57 -27.31 25.28 15.99
C HIS A 57 -28.77 25.77 16.11
N ARG A 58 -29.76 24.99 15.64
CA ARG A 58 -31.16 25.42 15.56
C ARG A 58 -32.13 24.52 16.31
N TYR A 59 -31.81 23.24 16.44
CA TYR A 59 -32.73 22.24 16.98
C TYR A 59 -32.01 21.27 17.90
N SER A 60 -32.70 20.83 18.94
CA SER A 60 -32.24 19.74 19.81
C SER A 60 -32.81 18.40 19.36
N PHE A 61 -32.07 17.32 19.66
CA PHE A 61 -32.50 15.92 19.52
C PHE A 61 -32.80 15.41 18.10
N ILE A 62 -32.25 16.04 17.05
CA ILE A 62 -32.27 15.45 15.70
C ILE A 62 -31.06 14.51 15.52
N PRO A 63 -31.26 13.19 15.32
CA PRO A 63 -30.16 12.25 15.16
C PRO A 63 -29.44 12.41 13.80
N ILE A 64 -28.12 12.23 13.79
CA ILE A 64 -27.34 12.29 12.55
C ILE A 64 -27.76 11.23 11.52
N LYS A 65 -28.21 10.06 12.00
CA LYS A 65 -28.74 8.97 11.16
C LYS A 65 -29.97 9.43 10.35
N THR A 66 -30.86 10.19 10.96
CA THR A 66 -32.04 10.75 10.29
C THR A 66 -31.64 11.69 9.15
N ILE A 67 -30.61 12.52 9.37
CA ILE A 67 -30.08 13.44 8.35
C ILE A 67 -29.46 12.65 7.19
N ILE A 68 -28.72 11.57 7.48
CA ILE A 68 -28.12 10.71 6.44
C ILE A 68 -29.22 10.08 5.58
N ILE A 69 -30.27 9.53 6.20
CA ILE A 69 -31.41 8.95 5.50
C ILE A 69 -32.09 10.01 4.62
N PHE A 70 -32.35 11.19 5.17
CA PHE A 70 -32.95 12.30 4.43
C PHE A 70 -32.15 12.67 3.17
N ILE A 71 -30.84 12.90 3.31
CA ILE A 71 -29.97 13.23 2.17
C ILE A 71 -29.93 12.08 1.16
N GLY A 72 -30.00 10.84 1.64
CA GLY A 72 -30.11 9.64 0.81
C GLY A 72 -31.39 9.56 -0.02
N LEU A 73 -32.46 10.26 0.40
CA LEU A 73 -33.76 10.33 -0.28
C LEU A 73 -33.96 11.64 -1.05
N CYS A 74 -33.06 12.61 -0.90
CA CYS A 74 -33.16 13.89 -1.60
C CYS A 74 -32.90 13.71 -3.11
N ASP A 75 -33.91 13.97 -3.93
CA ASP A 75 -33.87 13.79 -5.38
C ASP A 75 -32.70 14.55 -6.05
N GLN A 76 -32.46 15.80 -5.64
CA GLN A 76 -31.35 16.60 -6.16
C GLN A 76 -29.96 16.03 -5.81
N CYS A 77 -29.81 15.44 -4.63
CA CYS A 77 -28.57 14.80 -4.23
C CYS A 77 -28.39 13.43 -4.90
N VAL A 78 -29.46 12.65 -5.02
CA VAL A 78 -29.43 11.31 -5.61
C VAL A 78 -29.17 11.38 -7.12
N SER A 79 -29.88 12.26 -7.84
CA SER A 79 -29.71 12.44 -9.29
C SER A 79 -28.30 12.89 -9.70
N ARG A 80 -27.56 13.54 -8.79
CA ARG A 80 -26.19 14.04 -9.01
C ARG A 80 -25.10 13.17 -8.40
N LYS A 81 -25.44 12.03 -7.78
CA LYS A 81 -24.43 11.08 -7.30
C LYS A 81 -23.71 10.46 -8.51
N VAL A 82 -22.44 10.81 -8.66
CA VAL A 82 -21.55 10.11 -9.57
C VAL A 82 -21.20 8.78 -8.93
N PHE A 83 -21.76 7.69 -9.43
CA PHE A 83 -21.29 6.35 -9.09
C PHE A 83 -19.97 6.12 -9.83
N PRO A 84 -18.85 5.86 -9.14
CA PRO A 84 -17.64 5.42 -9.81
C PRO A 84 -17.97 4.14 -10.59
N LYS A 85 -17.61 4.10 -11.87
CA LYS A 85 -17.78 2.88 -12.68
C LYS A 85 -17.07 1.72 -11.99
N PRO A 86 -17.69 0.54 -11.85
CA PRO A 86 -17.01 -0.61 -11.29
C PRO A 86 -15.75 -0.91 -12.11
N VAL A 87 -14.62 -1.03 -11.42
CA VAL A 87 -13.34 -1.37 -12.03
C VAL A 87 -13.43 -2.81 -12.55
N VAL A 88 -13.44 -3.00 -13.87
CA VAL A 88 -13.48 -4.33 -14.50
C VAL A 88 -12.14 -5.04 -14.31
N TRP A 89 -12.01 -5.86 -13.26
CA TRP A 89 -10.79 -6.60 -12.98
C TRP A 89 -10.43 -7.57 -14.13
N LYS A 90 -9.34 -7.29 -14.85
CA LYS A 90 -8.71 -8.25 -15.75
C LYS A 90 -7.40 -8.73 -15.09
N PRO A 91 -7.37 -9.92 -14.46
CA PRO A 91 -6.15 -10.41 -13.84
C PRO A 91 -5.05 -10.60 -14.90
N ILE A 92 -3.83 -10.17 -14.61
CA ILE A 92 -2.67 -10.52 -15.42
C ILE A 92 -2.40 -12.02 -15.20
N ILE A 93 -2.68 -12.82 -16.23
CA ILE A 93 -2.42 -14.26 -16.22
C ILE A 93 -0.99 -14.47 -16.72
N SER A 94 -0.17 -15.13 -15.91
CA SER A 94 1.14 -15.66 -16.29
C SER A 94 1.11 -17.17 -16.13
N VAL A 95 1.59 -17.92 -17.13
CA VAL A 95 1.45 -19.38 -17.19
C VAL A 95 2.68 -20.15 -16.71
N GLY A 96 3.78 -19.45 -16.40
CA GLY A 96 5.01 -20.06 -15.91
C GLY A 96 6.07 -19.01 -15.56
N PHE A 97 7.13 -19.46 -14.90
CA PHE A 97 8.30 -18.64 -14.58
C PHE A 97 8.92 -18.08 -15.88
N MET A 98 9.36 -16.82 -15.84
CA MET A 98 9.91 -16.08 -16.98
C MET A 98 8.93 -15.92 -18.17
N THR A 99 7.63 -16.13 -17.95
CA THR A 99 6.64 -15.77 -18.98
C THR A 99 6.38 -14.26 -19.00
N ARG A 100 6.24 -13.66 -17.82
CA ARG A 100 6.02 -12.22 -17.68
C ARG A 100 6.71 -11.71 -16.44
N MET A 101 7.57 -10.73 -16.64
CA MET A 101 8.27 -10.02 -15.58
C MET A 101 7.89 -8.54 -15.63
N GLN A 102 7.76 -7.92 -14.46
CA GLN A 102 7.48 -6.49 -14.33
C GLN A 102 8.61 -5.82 -13.56
N ILE A 103 9.00 -4.64 -14.00
CA ILE A 103 10.07 -3.84 -13.38
C ILE A 103 9.48 -2.55 -12.82
N VAL A 104 9.92 -2.20 -11.62
CA VAL A 104 9.74 -0.87 -11.04
C VAL A 104 11.04 -0.36 -10.44
N LEU A 105 11.21 0.96 -10.49
CA LEU A 105 12.27 1.67 -9.81
C LEU A 105 11.72 2.34 -8.55
N VAL A 106 12.34 2.10 -7.41
CA VAL A 106 12.03 2.79 -6.15
C VAL A 106 13.01 3.94 -5.97
N ASP A 107 12.48 5.12 -5.68
CA ASP A 107 13.26 6.34 -5.46
C ASP A 107 13.87 6.35 -4.05
N MET A 108 15.20 6.34 -3.98
CA MET A 108 15.97 6.37 -2.73
C MET A 108 16.80 7.64 -2.58
N ARG A 109 16.53 8.69 -3.37
CA ARG A 109 17.34 9.92 -3.40
C ARG A 109 17.43 10.64 -2.05
N SER A 110 16.42 10.50 -1.19
CA SER A 110 16.43 11.10 0.16
C SER A 110 17.42 10.43 1.12
N VAL A 111 17.84 9.21 0.80
CA VAL A 111 18.77 8.37 1.59
C VAL A 111 19.85 7.80 0.68
N GLU A 112 20.38 8.63 -0.22
CA GLU A 112 21.47 8.24 -1.12
C GLU A 112 22.67 7.68 -0.33
N TYR A 113 23.25 6.59 -0.84
CA TYR A 113 24.43 5.97 -0.24
C TYR A 113 25.41 5.52 -1.34
N ASN A 114 26.68 5.94 -1.23
CA ASN A 114 27.75 5.61 -2.19
C ASN A 114 27.37 5.82 -3.67
N GLY A 115 26.60 6.86 -3.97
CA GLY A 115 26.16 7.19 -5.33
C GLY A 115 24.95 6.40 -5.82
N PHE A 116 24.42 5.44 -5.05
CA PHE A 116 23.18 4.74 -5.34
C PHE A 116 21.97 5.58 -4.92
N LYS A 117 21.01 5.73 -5.85
CA LYS A 117 19.85 6.63 -5.71
C LYS A 117 18.51 5.94 -5.97
N TRP A 118 18.55 4.72 -6.50
CA TRP A 118 17.37 3.98 -6.93
C TRP A 118 17.51 2.51 -6.59
N ILE A 119 16.41 1.83 -6.30
CA ILE A 119 16.35 0.36 -6.26
C ILE A 119 15.69 -0.10 -7.54
N PHE A 120 16.37 -0.95 -8.30
CA PHE A 120 15.77 -1.77 -9.33
C PHE A 120 15.04 -2.92 -8.66
N HIS A 121 13.75 -3.07 -8.95
CA HIS A 121 12.96 -4.21 -8.53
C HIS A 121 12.32 -4.88 -9.75
N ALA A 122 12.77 -6.08 -10.08
CA ALA A 122 12.09 -6.93 -11.05
C ALA A 122 11.33 -8.04 -10.33
N LYS A 123 10.15 -8.37 -10.82
CA LYS A 123 9.30 -9.41 -10.24
C LYS A 123 8.65 -10.27 -11.30
N ASP A 124 8.76 -11.59 -11.15
CA ASP A 124 8.05 -12.55 -11.99
C ASP A 124 6.56 -12.64 -11.57
N HIS A 125 5.65 -12.58 -12.54
CA HIS A 125 4.22 -12.63 -12.25
C HIS A 125 3.72 -14.01 -11.83
N PHE A 126 4.37 -15.09 -12.26
CA PHE A 126 3.94 -16.45 -11.97
C PHE A 126 4.46 -16.89 -10.59
N SER A 127 5.78 -16.96 -10.43
CA SER A 127 6.44 -17.44 -9.21
C SER A 127 6.46 -16.40 -8.10
N LYS A 128 6.19 -15.12 -8.41
CA LYS A 128 6.37 -13.99 -7.49
C LYS A 128 7.81 -13.75 -7.07
N TYR A 129 8.77 -14.40 -7.72
CA TYR A 129 10.19 -14.25 -7.44
C TYR A 129 10.64 -12.82 -7.74
N SER A 130 11.41 -12.23 -6.83
CA SER A 130 11.87 -10.85 -6.87
C SER A 130 13.38 -10.78 -7.02
N TRP A 131 13.84 -9.82 -7.81
CA TRP A 131 15.24 -9.39 -7.91
C TRP A 131 15.35 -7.94 -7.48
N LEU A 132 16.32 -7.63 -6.62
CA LEU A 132 16.59 -6.29 -6.11
C LEU A 132 18.05 -5.94 -6.38
N ASP A 133 18.29 -4.79 -7.01
CA ASP A 133 19.63 -4.27 -7.26
C ASP A 133 19.69 -2.76 -7.04
N PRO A 134 20.77 -2.22 -6.46
CA PRO A 134 20.94 -0.78 -6.32
C PRO A 134 21.39 -0.16 -7.64
N LEU A 135 20.83 1.00 -8.00
CA LEU A 135 21.19 1.73 -9.22
C LEU A 135 21.64 3.17 -8.91
N PRO A 136 22.69 3.66 -9.59
CA PRO A 136 23.15 5.04 -9.44
C PRO A 136 22.21 6.05 -10.09
N SER A 137 21.53 5.64 -11.16
CA SER A 137 20.50 6.44 -11.82
C SER A 137 19.45 5.56 -12.48
N LYS A 138 18.26 6.12 -12.69
CA LYS A 138 17.16 5.51 -13.45
C LYS A 138 17.40 5.48 -14.97
N GLU A 139 18.61 5.80 -15.43
CA GLU A 139 18.93 5.78 -16.84
C GLU A 139 18.79 4.38 -17.41
N ALA A 140 18.31 4.31 -18.65
CA ALA A 140 18.00 3.05 -19.29
C ALA A 140 19.22 2.11 -19.36
N ILE A 141 20.45 2.65 -19.48
CA ILE A 141 21.67 1.83 -19.55
C ILE A 141 21.89 0.99 -18.29
N ASN A 142 21.76 1.60 -17.11
CA ASN A 142 21.91 0.90 -15.83
C ASN A 142 20.85 -0.19 -15.69
N VAL A 143 19.60 0.14 -16.05
CA VAL A 143 18.49 -0.81 -16.04
C VAL A 143 18.72 -1.98 -17.02
N ALA A 144 19.27 -1.70 -18.20
CA ALA A 144 19.56 -2.71 -19.21
C ALA A 144 20.68 -3.67 -18.76
N GLU A 145 21.72 -3.16 -18.11
CA GLU A 145 22.84 -3.96 -17.60
C GLU A 145 22.38 -4.90 -16.49
N THR A 146 21.60 -4.41 -15.53
CA THR A 146 20.98 -5.23 -14.49
C THR A 146 20.07 -6.31 -15.10
N LEU A 147 19.25 -5.97 -16.08
CA LEU A 147 18.40 -6.95 -16.78
C LEU A 147 19.22 -8.02 -17.50
N LYS A 148 20.31 -7.64 -18.18
CA LYS A 148 21.19 -8.60 -18.85
C LYS A 148 21.78 -9.59 -17.85
N SER A 149 22.17 -9.15 -16.66
CA SER A 149 22.66 -10.04 -15.59
C SER A 149 21.62 -11.11 -15.23
N ILE A 150 20.36 -10.72 -15.05
CA ILE A 150 19.25 -11.66 -14.79
C ILE A 150 19.03 -12.58 -16.00
N PHE A 151 19.06 -12.03 -17.22
CA PHE A 151 18.80 -12.80 -18.43
C PHE A 151 19.89 -13.85 -18.72
N TYR A 152 21.14 -13.58 -18.37
CA TYR A 152 22.21 -14.58 -18.50
C TYR A 152 22.08 -15.71 -17.49
N GLN A 153 21.43 -15.49 -16.34
CA GLN A 153 21.22 -16.51 -15.32
C GLN A 153 19.96 -17.34 -15.57
N PHE A 154 18.85 -16.71 -15.97
CA PHE A 154 17.52 -17.35 -16.05
C PHE A 154 16.92 -17.38 -17.47
N GLY A 155 17.59 -16.75 -18.45
CA GLY A 155 17.02 -16.44 -19.76
C GLY A 155 16.19 -15.14 -19.74
N PRO A 156 15.89 -14.54 -20.90
CA PRO A 156 14.96 -13.41 -20.97
C PRO A 156 13.52 -13.88 -20.75
N PRO A 157 12.64 -13.06 -20.13
CA PRO A 157 11.23 -13.36 -20.10
C PRO A 157 10.59 -13.20 -21.48
N ARG A 158 9.44 -13.83 -21.71
CA ARG A 158 8.68 -13.58 -22.96
C ARG A 158 8.13 -12.15 -23.02
N ILE A 159 7.66 -11.65 -21.88
CA ILE A 159 7.10 -10.31 -21.75
C ILE A 159 7.81 -9.59 -20.60
N LEU A 160 8.40 -8.44 -20.92
CA LEU A 160 8.94 -7.51 -19.94
C LEU A 160 8.05 -6.29 -19.86
N GLN A 161 7.54 -6.01 -18.68
CA GLN A 161 6.62 -4.91 -18.43
C GLN A 161 7.30 -3.84 -17.57
N SER A 162 7.12 -2.57 -17.93
CA SER A 162 7.62 -1.43 -17.14
C SER A 162 6.51 -0.41 -16.87
N ASP A 163 6.41 0.02 -15.62
CA ASP A 163 5.41 1.00 -15.17
C ASP A 163 5.85 2.45 -15.38
N ASN A 164 7.15 2.69 -15.62
CA ASN A 164 7.70 4.03 -15.81
C ASN A 164 7.73 4.41 -17.29
N GLY A 165 6.66 5.09 -17.72
CA GLY A 165 6.53 5.65 -19.05
C GLY A 165 7.72 6.55 -19.44
N ARG A 166 8.24 6.33 -20.65
CA ARG A 166 9.32 7.06 -21.38
C ARG A 166 10.76 6.83 -20.94
N GLU A 167 11.01 6.32 -19.73
CA GLU A 167 12.39 6.15 -19.21
C GLU A 167 13.09 4.91 -19.77
N PHE A 168 12.32 3.89 -20.18
CA PHE A 168 12.80 2.85 -21.08
C PHE A 168 12.93 3.45 -22.49
N VAL A 169 14.07 4.12 -22.72
CA VAL A 169 14.43 4.72 -24.00
C VAL A 169 14.42 3.66 -25.11
N ALA A 170 14.01 4.06 -26.31
CA ALA A 170 14.02 3.21 -27.50
C ALA A 170 15.35 2.48 -27.72
N LYS A 171 16.50 3.10 -27.38
CA LYS A 171 17.83 2.50 -27.53
C LYS A 171 18.01 1.23 -26.67
N VAL A 172 17.56 1.24 -25.43
CA VAL A 172 17.66 0.08 -24.54
C VAL A 172 16.70 -1.02 -24.92
N ILE A 173 15.50 -0.64 -25.35
CA ILE A 173 14.55 -1.58 -25.95
C ILE A 173 15.20 -2.23 -27.18
N LEU A 174 15.78 -1.45 -28.09
CA LEU A 174 16.47 -1.93 -29.29
C LEU A 174 17.65 -2.85 -28.94
N ASP A 175 18.49 -2.49 -27.97
CA ASP A 175 19.67 -3.28 -27.62
C ASP A 175 19.30 -4.62 -26.96
N LEU A 176 18.29 -4.62 -26.07
CA LEU A 176 17.77 -5.84 -25.45
C LEU A 176 17.05 -6.73 -26.47
N THR A 177 16.19 -6.16 -27.32
CA THR A 177 15.42 -6.93 -28.32
C THR A 177 16.29 -7.43 -29.48
N LYS A 178 17.38 -6.74 -29.83
CA LYS A 178 18.39 -7.27 -30.77
C LYS A 178 19.09 -8.51 -30.22
N SER A 179 19.46 -8.47 -28.94
CA SER A 179 20.11 -9.59 -28.26
C SER A 179 19.14 -10.74 -28.01
N TRP A 180 17.85 -10.42 -27.81
CA TRP A 180 16.79 -11.36 -27.46
C TRP A 180 15.54 -11.12 -28.34
N PRO A 181 15.51 -11.64 -29.59
CA PRO A 181 14.43 -11.36 -30.55
C PRO A 181 13.03 -11.80 -30.09
N GLY A 182 12.95 -12.74 -29.14
CA GLY A 182 11.69 -13.22 -28.56
C GLY A 182 11.16 -12.38 -27.37
N LEU A 183 11.89 -11.35 -26.94
CA LEU A 183 11.52 -10.49 -25.82
C LEU A 183 10.52 -9.42 -26.27
N LEU A 184 9.30 -9.48 -25.74
CA LEU A 184 8.30 -8.43 -25.92
C LEU A 184 8.37 -7.42 -24.77
N ILE A 185 8.72 -6.16 -25.05
CA ILE A 185 8.74 -5.09 -24.03
C ILE A 185 7.43 -4.29 -24.12
N ILE A 186 6.73 -4.17 -22.99
CA ILE A 186 5.48 -3.43 -22.86
C ILE A 186 5.68 -2.28 -21.86
N ASN A 187 5.48 -1.06 -22.33
CA ASN A 187 5.44 0.12 -21.47
C ASN A 187 3.97 0.44 -21.16
N GLU A 188 3.59 0.33 -19.89
CA GLU A 188 2.23 0.68 -19.49
C GLU A 188 2.03 2.20 -19.41
N ARG A 189 0.78 2.63 -19.65
CA ARG A 189 0.41 4.04 -19.48
C ARG A 189 0.31 4.33 -17.97
N PRO A 190 0.70 5.53 -17.49
CA PRO A 190 0.75 5.88 -16.06
C PRO A 190 -0.56 5.82 -15.24
N ARG A 191 -1.67 5.27 -15.76
CA ARG A 191 -3.01 5.32 -15.12
C ARG A 191 -3.86 4.07 -15.34
N HIS A 192 -3.32 2.87 -15.17
CA HIS A 192 -4.16 1.66 -15.03
C HIS A 192 -3.98 1.02 -13.64
N PRO A 193 -4.88 1.29 -12.68
CA PRO A 193 -4.84 0.70 -11.33
C PRO A 193 -4.87 -0.84 -11.31
N GLN A 194 -5.34 -1.45 -12.41
CA GLN A 194 -5.53 -2.89 -12.54
C GLN A 194 -4.22 -3.67 -12.70
N SER A 195 -3.23 -3.09 -13.39
CA SER A 195 -1.92 -3.70 -13.60
C SER A 195 -0.91 -3.35 -12.52
N GLN A 196 -1.11 -2.21 -11.85
CA GLN A 196 -0.22 -1.70 -10.79
C GLN A 196 -0.45 -2.38 -9.43
N GLY A 197 -1.62 -2.93 -9.14
CA GLY A 197 -1.95 -3.44 -7.79
C GLY A 197 -1.12 -4.65 -7.29
N LEU A 198 -0.45 -5.41 -8.17
CA LEU A 198 0.50 -6.46 -7.73
C LEU A 198 1.85 -5.87 -7.33
N VAL A 199 2.25 -4.80 -8.03
CA VAL A 199 3.53 -4.12 -7.88
C VAL A 199 3.50 -3.12 -6.74
N GLU A 200 2.42 -2.35 -6.59
CA GLU A 200 2.23 -1.48 -5.42
C GLU A 200 2.37 -2.29 -4.13
N ARG A 201 1.82 -3.51 -4.11
CA ARG A 201 2.00 -4.44 -2.98
C ARG A 201 3.41 -5.02 -2.88
N GLY A 202 4.05 -5.35 -4.00
CA GLY A 202 5.44 -5.86 -4.01
C GLY A 202 6.45 -4.82 -3.51
N ASN A 203 6.32 -3.58 -3.97
CA ASN A 203 7.14 -2.46 -3.54
C ASN A 203 6.87 -2.09 -2.08
N ALA A 204 5.62 -2.17 -1.62
CA ALA A 204 5.30 -1.94 -0.22
C ALA A 204 6.04 -2.90 0.71
N VAL A 205 6.19 -4.19 0.34
CA VAL A 205 6.97 -5.15 1.16
C VAL A 205 8.44 -4.77 1.22
N VAL A 206 9.06 -4.44 0.07
CA VAL A 206 10.47 -4.00 0.02
C VAL A 206 10.67 -2.74 0.86
N GLN A 207 9.82 -1.72 0.67
CA GLN A 207 9.87 -0.47 1.42
C GLN A 207 9.64 -0.68 2.92
N GLN A 208 8.77 -1.61 3.31
CA GLN A 208 8.51 -1.92 4.71
C GLN A 208 9.72 -2.61 5.37
N LEU A 209 10.29 -3.61 4.72
CA LEU A 209 11.46 -4.32 5.25
C LEU A 209 12.66 -3.38 5.33
N LEU A 210 12.89 -2.59 4.29
CA LEU A 210 13.97 -1.63 4.27
C LEU A 210 13.78 -0.49 5.27
N GLY A 211 12.55 0.02 5.42
CA GLY A 211 12.23 1.03 6.44
C GLY A 211 12.53 0.55 7.85
N LYS A 212 12.15 -0.68 8.20
CA LYS A 212 12.50 -1.28 9.50
C LYS A 212 14.00 -1.41 9.71
N TRP A 213 14.72 -1.79 8.65
CA TRP A 213 16.17 -1.90 8.71
C TRP A 213 16.82 -0.53 8.93
N LEU A 214 16.38 0.50 8.20
CA LEU A 214 16.85 1.89 8.37
C LEU A 214 16.51 2.47 9.74
N ASP A 215 15.38 2.08 10.35
CA ASP A 215 15.00 2.51 11.70
C ASP A 215 15.90 1.88 12.80
N THR A 216 16.49 0.72 12.52
CA THR A 216 17.25 -0.08 13.50
C THR A 216 18.76 0.11 13.37
N ASN A 217 19.25 0.42 12.16
CA ASN A 217 20.67 0.54 11.87
C ASN A 217 21.11 2.02 11.82
N VAL A 218 22.32 2.29 12.30
CA VAL A 218 22.91 3.65 12.26
C VAL A 218 23.39 4.03 10.86
N THR A 219 23.68 3.02 10.02
CA THR A 219 24.16 3.20 8.65
C THR A 219 23.02 3.30 7.64
N ASN A 220 23.23 4.10 6.59
CA ASN A 220 22.35 4.18 5.43
C ASN A 220 22.82 3.26 4.29
N ASP A 221 23.63 2.23 4.57
CA ASP A 221 24.07 1.24 3.58
C ASP A 221 22.94 0.27 3.16
N TRP A 222 21.81 0.83 2.75
CA TRP A 222 20.71 0.07 2.17
C TRP A 222 21.10 -0.75 0.93
N PRO A 223 22.12 -0.39 0.10
CA PRO A 223 22.50 -1.21 -1.03
C PRO A 223 22.97 -2.62 -0.63
N SER A 224 23.74 -2.77 0.46
CA SER A 224 24.19 -4.09 0.93
C SER A 224 23.04 -4.93 1.49
N GLU A 225 22.02 -4.28 2.04
CA GLU A 225 20.84 -4.92 2.62
C GLU A 225 19.84 -5.48 1.57
N LEU A 226 19.94 -5.06 0.30
CA LEU A 226 19.03 -5.56 -0.73
C LEU A 226 19.12 -7.07 -0.95
N GLY A 227 20.30 -7.67 -0.79
CA GLY A 227 20.50 -9.11 -0.90
C GLY A 227 19.72 -9.90 0.16
N PRO A 228 19.93 -9.63 1.47
CA PRO A 228 19.15 -10.21 2.55
C PRO A 228 17.63 -10.00 2.40
N ILE A 229 17.18 -8.78 2.07
CA ILE A 229 15.76 -8.48 1.83
C ILE A 229 15.20 -9.34 0.69
N MET A 230 15.92 -9.42 -0.44
CA MET A 230 15.51 -10.22 -1.60
C MET A 230 15.38 -11.70 -1.22
N PHE A 231 16.34 -12.24 -0.48
CA PHE A 231 16.28 -13.63 -0.01
C PHE A 231 15.08 -13.86 0.90
N SER A 232 14.86 -12.98 1.87
CA SER A 232 13.71 -13.05 2.79
C SER A 232 12.37 -13.05 2.05
N ILE A 233 12.22 -12.18 1.05
CA ILE A 233 11.01 -12.13 0.20
C ILE A 233 10.83 -13.45 -0.58
N ASN A 234 11.89 -13.97 -1.19
CA ASN A 234 11.82 -15.15 -2.04
C ASN A 234 11.65 -16.46 -1.25
N THR A 235 11.98 -16.47 0.04
CA THR A 235 11.86 -17.63 0.93
C THR A 235 10.67 -17.53 1.89
N SER A 236 9.91 -16.44 1.83
CA SER A 236 8.66 -16.28 2.56
C SER A 236 7.46 -16.83 1.78
N VAL A 237 6.52 -17.47 2.47
CA VAL A 237 5.32 -18.03 1.83
C VAL A 237 4.49 -16.93 1.18
N ALA A 238 4.31 -17.03 -0.13
CA ALA A 238 3.49 -16.08 -0.88
C ALA A 238 2.03 -16.58 -0.95
N ARG A 239 1.12 -15.88 -0.25
CA ARG A 239 -0.30 -16.26 -0.11
C ARG A 239 -1.02 -16.56 -1.42
N THR A 240 -0.60 -15.95 -2.52
CA THR A 240 -1.21 -16.12 -3.85
C THR A 240 -0.83 -17.41 -4.56
N ILE A 241 0.30 -18.01 -4.21
CA ILE A 241 0.84 -19.21 -4.88
C ILE A 241 0.94 -20.42 -3.93
N ASN A 242 1.15 -20.18 -2.63
CA ASN A 242 1.21 -21.20 -1.57
C ASN A 242 2.13 -22.39 -1.92
N PRO A 243 3.34 -22.09 -2.45
CA PRO A 243 4.59 -22.21 -1.69
C PRO A 243 5.40 -20.88 -1.67
N THR A 244 6.69 -20.93 -1.29
CA THR A 244 7.61 -19.78 -1.40
C THR A 244 7.98 -19.52 -2.88
N PRO A 245 8.27 -18.26 -3.28
CA PRO A 245 8.75 -17.98 -4.64
C PRO A 245 9.96 -18.81 -5.05
N PHE A 246 10.90 -19.04 -4.14
CA PHE A 246 12.10 -19.86 -4.35
C PHE A 246 11.73 -21.29 -4.72
N GLU A 247 10.82 -21.93 -3.98
CA GLU A 247 10.36 -23.28 -4.29
C GLU A 247 9.65 -23.38 -5.63
N VAL A 248 8.90 -22.34 -6.03
CA VAL A 248 8.23 -22.34 -7.35
C VAL A 248 9.25 -22.31 -8.49
N VAL A 249 10.34 -21.55 -8.33
CA VAL A 249 11.39 -21.43 -9.34
C VAL A 249 12.29 -22.67 -9.37
N PHE A 250 12.82 -23.07 -8.22
CA PHE A 250 13.87 -24.09 -8.14
C PHE A 250 13.37 -25.49 -7.79
N ARG A 251 12.09 -25.64 -7.44
CA ARG A 251 11.48 -26.93 -7.02
C ARG A 251 12.20 -27.61 -5.85
N GLN A 252 12.90 -26.82 -5.05
CA GLN A 252 13.61 -27.24 -3.85
C GLN A 252 13.49 -26.16 -2.80
N GLN A 253 13.65 -26.57 -1.54
CA GLN A 253 13.77 -25.63 -0.43
C GLN A 253 15.11 -24.90 -0.49
N PRO A 254 15.18 -23.61 -0.16
CA PRO A 254 16.44 -22.94 0.09
C PRO A 254 17.14 -23.62 1.27
N ARG A 255 18.47 -23.65 1.26
CA ARG A 255 19.22 -24.08 2.43
C ARG A 255 19.11 -22.99 3.51
N THR A 256 18.32 -23.26 4.54
CA THR A 256 18.08 -22.36 5.68
C THR A 256 18.27 -23.10 6.99
N ASP A 257 19.38 -23.84 7.12
CA ASP A 257 19.77 -24.37 8.43
C ASP A 257 20.01 -23.21 9.41
N ASP A 258 19.89 -23.45 10.73
CA ASP A 258 20.02 -22.40 11.76
C ASP A 258 21.31 -21.56 11.61
N TYR A 259 22.36 -22.14 11.04
CA TYR A 259 23.62 -21.46 10.75
C TYR A 259 23.49 -20.50 9.55
N THR A 260 23.00 -20.98 8.41
CA THR A 260 22.75 -20.14 7.22
C THR A 260 21.71 -19.05 7.49
N TRP A 261 20.67 -19.36 8.28
CA TRP A 261 19.68 -18.36 8.67
C TRP A 261 20.27 -17.25 9.55
N LYS A 262 21.12 -17.59 10.52
CA LYS A 262 21.83 -16.58 11.34
C LYS A 262 22.71 -15.65 10.52
N CYS A 263 23.37 -16.14 9.47
CA CYS A 263 24.14 -15.29 8.56
C CYS A 263 23.27 -14.29 7.76
N ILE A 264 22.00 -14.63 7.53
CA ILE A 264 21.06 -13.80 6.77
C ILE A 264 20.34 -12.82 7.71
N VAL A 265 20.04 -13.22 8.95
CA VAL A 265 19.35 -12.40 9.95
C VAL A 265 20.30 -11.51 10.77
N ALA A 266 21.59 -11.83 10.88
CA ALA A 266 22.58 -10.96 11.53
C ALA A 266 22.64 -9.56 10.92
N HIS A 267 22.22 -9.40 9.65
CA HIS A 267 22.06 -8.10 8.99
C HIS A 267 20.75 -7.37 9.32
N LEU A 268 19.74 -8.08 9.84
CA LEU A 268 18.41 -7.55 10.18
C LEU A 268 18.27 -7.15 11.66
N THR A 269 19.11 -7.70 12.53
CA THR A 269 19.17 -7.35 13.95
C THR A 269 20.64 -7.31 14.36
N GLU A 270 21.22 -6.12 14.51
CA GLU A 270 22.48 -5.99 15.23
C GLU A 270 22.23 -6.38 16.69
N ASP A 271 22.55 -7.62 17.06
CA ASP A 271 22.81 -7.98 18.45
C ASP A 271 24.31 -8.30 18.56
N PRO A 272 25.12 -7.42 19.17
CA PRO A 272 26.53 -7.69 19.34
C PRO A 272 26.70 -8.76 20.41
N LEU A 273 27.51 -9.78 20.09
CA LEU A 273 28.04 -10.83 20.98
C LEU A 273 27.23 -12.13 21.06
N ILE A 274 27.51 -13.04 20.13
CA ILE A 274 27.66 -14.46 20.50
C ILE A 274 29.02 -14.89 19.96
N ASP A 275 30.01 -14.97 20.85
CA ASP A 275 31.29 -15.59 20.52
C ASP A 275 31.06 -17.02 20.01
N PRO A 276 31.82 -17.47 19.00
CA PRO A 276 31.76 -18.86 18.57
C PRO A 276 32.10 -19.76 19.77
N PRO A 277 31.46 -20.93 19.92
CA PRO A 277 31.78 -21.84 21.00
C PRO A 277 33.26 -22.17 20.95
N THR A 278 33.99 -21.81 22.01
CA THR A 278 35.37 -22.18 22.20
C THR A 278 35.43 -23.70 22.24
N ASN A 279 36.07 -24.26 21.23
CA ASN A 279 36.29 -25.69 21.11
C ASN A 279 37.37 -26.08 22.12
N ASN A 280 36.99 -26.34 23.38
CA ASN A 280 37.86 -27.02 24.32
C ASN A 280 37.82 -28.53 24.03
N SER A 281 38.50 -28.92 22.96
CA SER A 281 39.11 -30.24 22.86
C SER A 281 40.38 -30.21 23.70
N ASN A 282 40.37 -30.94 24.82
CA ASN A 282 41.50 -31.47 25.62
C ASN A 282 40.88 -31.95 26.95
N GLU A 283 40.88 -33.19 27.41
CA GLU A 283 41.55 -34.46 27.10
C GLU A 283 40.68 -35.57 27.74
N GLU A 284 40.53 -36.72 27.08
CA GLU A 284 40.27 -38.02 27.74
C GLU A 284 41.62 -38.60 28.24
N PRO A 285 41.72 -39.66 29.07
CA PRO A 285 40.68 -40.49 29.70
C PRO A 285 40.96 -40.88 31.17
N MET A 286 40.03 -41.59 31.82
CA MET A 286 40.34 -42.69 32.75
C MET A 286 39.28 -43.78 32.64
#